data_AF-A0A6I7X1H1-F1
#
_entry.id   AF-A0A6I7X1H1-F1
#
_cell.length_a   1.000
_cell.length_b   1.000
_cell.length_c   1.000
_cell.angle_alpha   90.00
_cell.angle_beta   90.00
_cell.angle_gamma   90.00
#
_symmetry.space_group_name_H-M   'P 1'
#
loop_
_entity.id
_entity.type
_entity.pdbx_description
1 polymer ?
#
loop_
_entity_poly.entity_id
_entity_poly.type
_entity_poly.pdbx_seq_one_letter_code
_entity_poly.pdbx_strand_id
1 'polypeptide(L)' 'MSYTHLCPEERYYIEIELKKGTSQNKIAEALERSQSNISREIKRNTG' A
#
# COMPACT_ATOMS: atom_id res chain seq x y z
N MET A 1 15.97 0.40 11.82
CA MET A 1 14.89 0.15 10.84
C MET A 1 15.30 0.71 9.50
N SER A 2 15.66 -0.14 8.55
CA SER A 2 15.79 0.23 7.14
C SER A 2 14.39 0.59 6.62
N TYR A 3 14.16 1.87 6.38
CA TYR A 3 12.91 2.34 5.78
C TYR A 3 12.91 1.93 4.31
N THR A 4 12.41 0.74 4.01
CA THR A 4 12.21 0.32 2.62
C THR A 4 11.00 1.05 2.09
N HIS A 5 11.26 2.18 1.43
CA HIS A 5 10.26 2.90 0.64
C HIS A 5 9.52 1.92 -0.27
N LEU A 6 8.21 2.14 -0.43
CA LEU A 6 7.46 1.38 -1.42
C LEU A 6 8.01 1.70 -2.81
N CYS A 7 8.29 0.66 -3.57
CA CYS A 7 8.67 0.79 -4.96
C CYS A 7 7.48 1.36 -5.77
N PRO A 8 7.72 2.08 -6.87
CA PRO A 8 6.66 2.63 -7.72
C PRO A 8 5.60 1.58 -8.12
N GLU A 9 6.02 0.34 -8.35
CA GLU A 9 5.17 -0.79 -8.70
C GLU A 9 4.20 -1.16 -7.57
N GLU A 10 4.68 -1.20 -6.33
CA GLU A 10 3.84 -1.47 -5.17
C GLU A 10 2.83 -0.34 -4.95
N ARG A 11 3.25 0.92 -5.18
CA ARG A 11 2.36 2.10 -5.09
C ARG A 11 1.26 2.04 -6.15
N TYR A 12 1.61 1.69 -7.38
CA TYR A 12 0.67 1.50 -8.48
C TYR A 12 -0.32 0.37 -8.19
N TYR A 13 0.17 -0.75 -7.65
CA TYR A 13 -0.67 -1.88 -7.24
C TYR A 13 -1.67 -1.47 -6.16
N ILE A 14 -1.23 -0.75 -5.12
CA ILE A 14 -2.09 -0.22 -4.06
C ILE A 14 -3.19 0.66 -4.67
N GLU A 15 -2.85 1.58 -5.59
CA GLU A 15 -3.83 2.48 -6.21
C GLU A 15 -4.89 1.73 -7.02
N ILE A 16 -4.48 0.74 -7.83
CA ILE A 16 -5.40 -0.10 -8.61
C ILE A 16 -6.34 -0.87 -7.68
N GLU A 17 -5.79 -1.54 -6.67
CA GLU A 17 -6.57 -2.40 -5.78
C GLU A 17 -7.54 -1.57 -4.91
N LEU A 18 -7.14 -0.37 -4.50
CA LEU A 18 -8.05 0.56 -3.83
C LEU A 18 -9.19 1.02 -4.74
N LYS A 19 -8.91 1.33 -6.01
CA LYS A 19 -9.96 1.66 -7.00
C LYS A 19 -10.93 0.49 -7.24
N LYS A 20 -10.46 -0.75 -7.10
CA LYS A 20 -11.31 -1.95 -7.15
C LYS A 20 -12.11 -2.20 -5.87
N GLY A 21 -11.86 -1.45 -4.79
CA GLY A 21 -12.50 -1.65 -3.50
C GLY A 21 -11.90 -2.77 -2.65
N THR A 22 -10.68 -3.23 -2.99
CA THR A 22 -9.96 -4.25 -2.21
C THR A 22 -9.59 -3.69 -0.83
N SER A 23 -9.73 -4.52 0.21
CA SER A 23 -9.39 -4.10 1.57
C SER A 23 -7.87 -3.97 1.76
N GLN A 24 -7.44 -3.01 2.60
CA GLN A 24 -6.02 -2.76 2.87
C GLN A 24 -5.28 -4.01 3.40
N ASN A 25 -5.97 -4.89 4.13
CA ASN A 25 -5.39 -6.14 4.62
C ASN A 25 -5.00 -7.07 3.47
N LYS A 26 -5.88 -7.25 2.49
CA LYS A 26 -5.60 -8.10 1.32
C LYS A 26 -4.47 -7.53 0.46
N ILE A 27 -4.40 -6.21 0.34
CA ILE A 27 -3.31 -5.52 -0.36
C ILE A 27 -1.98 -5.73 0.38
N ALA A 28 -2.00 -5.64 1.71
CA ALA A 28 -0.84 -5.85 2.56
C ALA A 28 -0.32 -7.30 2.47
N GLU A 29 -1.21 -8.29 2.51
CA GLU A 29 -0.89 -9.70 2.31
C GLU A 29 -0.28 -9.95 0.92
N ALA A 30 -0.88 -9.39 -0.13
CA ALA A 30 -0.40 -9.55 -1.51
C ALA A 30 0.99 -8.93 -1.76
N LEU A 31 1.33 -7.89 -1.01
CA LEU A 31 2.64 -7.21 -1.10
C LEU A 31 3.63 -7.68 -0.03
N GLU A 32 3.26 -8.66 0.81
CA GLU A 32 4.03 -9.08 1.99
C GLU A 32 4.46 -7.90 2.88
N ARG A 33 3.61 -6.87 2.97
CA ARG A 33 3.84 -5.68 3.80
C ARG A 33 2.91 -5.68 5.00
N SER A 34 3.26 -4.89 6.01
CA SER A 34 2.31 -4.63 7.11
C SER A 34 1.16 -3.74 6.63
N GLN A 35 -0.05 -3.98 7.14
CA GLN A 35 -1.20 -3.11 6.91
C GLN A 35 -0.91 -1.64 7.27
N SER A 36 -0.08 -1.42 8.31
CA SER A 36 0.34 -0.08 8.72
C SER A 36 1.14 0.67 7.65
N ASN A 37 1.91 -0.04 6.81
CA ASN A 37 2.65 0.56 5.70
C ASN A 37 1.70 1.02 4.59
N ILE A 38 0.73 0.17 4.24
CA ILE A 38 -0.30 0.51 3.26
C ILE A 38 -1.13 1.71 3.74
N SER A 39 -1.55 1.71 5.01
CA SER A 39 -2.31 2.82 5.60
C SER A 39 -1.54 4.14 5.57
N ARG A 40 -0.24 4.13 5.90
CA ARG A 40 0.62 5.31 5.81
C ARG A 40 0.79 5.79 4.37
N GLU A 41 0.93 4.88 3.42
CA GLU A 41 1.04 5.22 1.99
C GLU A 41 -0.23 5.88 1.47
N ILE A 42 -1.40 5.32 1.80
CA ILE A 42 -2.70 5.90 1.44
C ILE A 42 -2.84 7.31 2.00
N LYS A 43 -2.50 7.50 3.29
CA LYS A 43 -2.54 8.83 3.93
C LYS A 43 -1.56 9.82 3.29
N ARG A 44 -0.40 9.36 2.80
CA ARG A 44 0.58 10.21 2.11
C ARG A 44 0.09 10.66 0.73
N ASN A 45 -0.68 9.83 0.04
CA ASN A 45 -1.24 10.15 -1.29
C ASN A 45 -2.53 10.98 -1.25
N THR A 46 -3.03 11.35 -0.06
CA THR A 46 -4.23 12.19 0.11
C THR A 46 -3.93 13.66 0.47
N GLY A 47 -2.67 14.10 0.34
CA GLY A 47 -2.22 15.47 0.61
C GLY A 47 -1.52 16.09 -0.58
#